data_AF-A0A8C6CWJ9-F1
#
_entry.id   AF-A0A8C6CWJ9-F1
#
_cell.length_a   1.000
_cell.length_b   1.000
_cell.length_c   1.000
_cell.angle_alpha   90.00
_cell.angle_beta   90.00
_cell.angle_gamma   90.00
#
_symmetry.space_group_name_H-M   'P 1'
#
loop_
_entity.id
_entity.type
_entity.pdbx_description
1 polymer ?
#
loop_
_entity_poly.entity_id
_entity_poly.type
_entity_poly.pdbx_seq_one_letter_code
_entity_poly.pdbx_strand_id
1 'polypeptide(L)'
;MAGRSFKRTGVSGAPLPPRIQQPATPRRDLLAKEEEYKRLNAELEAKTADLVRQAEEVIRDQQEVRSKSVSAQIKSYEDKDDYSFRRPLSEGTVHLHSETKPKTKNVDPINKVQNKLHSASKGRKSNSSVKLKYSHVQTASDVAIPEDFSDFSLAKTISKIEGQLEEEGLPDYINDDIFSGVSEDIGTEAQIRFLKAKLRVTQEELDNVVCECNKMEDEIQDLKSQLKNFEENCVRQQRTINLQQSQTEKFKTLFEEANKKCDGLQQQLSSLERVIIFLFS
;
A
#
# COMPACT_ATOMS: atom_id res chain seq x y z
N MET A 1 -59.93 -73.40 2.53
CA MET A 1 -60.96 -73.26 1.48
C MET A 1 -60.77 -71.91 0.79
N ALA A 2 -60.96 -71.89 -0.54
CA ALA A 2 -61.04 -70.71 -1.41
C ALA A 2 -61.96 -69.61 -0.84
N GLY A 3 -61.87 -68.31 -1.12
CA GLY A 3 -61.28 -67.56 -2.23
C GLY A 3 -62.31 -66.52 -2.69
N ARG A 4 -61.85 -65.34 -3.16
CA ARG A 4 -62.56 -64.31 -3.97
C ARG A 4 -63.59 -63.43 -3.18
N SER A 5 -63.79 -62.12 -3.41
CA SER A 5 -63.33 -61.16 -4.42
C SER A 5 -63.89 -59.74 -4.16
N PHE A 6 -63.09 -58.71 -4.47
CA PHE A 6 -63.36 -57.36 -5.05
C PHE A 6 -64.64 -56.53 -4.68
N LYS A 7 -64.48 -55.22 -4.35
CA LYS A 7 -64.50 -54.05 -5.28
C LYS A 7 -64.59 -52.69 -4.54
N ARG A 8 -63.68 -51.76 -4.96
CA ARG A 8 -63.79 -50.29 -5.26
C ARG A 8 -64.52 -49.36 -4.26
N THR A 9 -64.09 -48.14 -3.91
CA THR A 9 -63.61 -46.96 -4.68
C THR A 9 -63.18 -45.91 -3.62
N GLY A 10 -61.97 -45.33 -3.59
CA GLY A 10 -61.60 -44.04 -4.21
C GLY A 10 -61.78 -42.82 -3.27
N VAL A 11 -60.69 -42.11 -2.91
CA VAL A 11 -60.48 -40.63 -2.89
C VAL A 11 -59.14 -40.30 -2.18
N SER A 12 -58.44 -39.30 -2.74
CA SER A 12 -57.07 -38.83 -2.48
C SER A 12 -56.99 -37.71 -1.43
N GLY A 13 -55.82 -37.55 -0.78
CA GLY A 13 -55.36 -36.35 -0.06
C GLY A 13 -54.95 -36.63 1.40
N ALA A 14 -53.78 -36.30 1.95
CA ALA A 14 -52.59 -35.56 1.52
C ALA A 14 -51.38 -36.00 2.41
N PRO A 15 -50.11 -35.77 2.02
CA PRO A 15 -48.95 -36.12 2.84
C PRO A 15 -48.76 -35.13 4.01
N LEU A 16 -48.51 -35.65 5.22
CA LEU A 16 -48.11 -34.85 6.37
C LEU A 16 -46.77 -34.13 6.11
N PRO A 17 -46.61 -32.86 6.51
CA PRO A 17 -45.39 -32.12 6.24
C PRO A 17 -44.22 -32.63 7.12
N PRO A 18 -42.97 -32.52 6.64
CA PRO A 18 -41.81 -32.92 7.41
C PRO A 18 -41.64 -32.01 8.63
N ARG A 19 -41.28 -32.64 9.76
CA ARG A 19 -40.93 -31.99 11.02
C ARG A 19 -39.80 -30.99 10.79
N ILE A 20 -40.14 -29.70 10.79
CA ILE A 20 -39.17 -28.60 10.81
C ILE A 20 -38.33 -28.79 12.08
N GLN A 21 -37.05 -29.15 11.90
CA GLN A 21 -36.07 -29.00 12.97
C GLN A 21 -36.00 -27.51 13.26
N GLN A 22 -36.50 -27.09 14.42
CA GLN A 22 -36.28 -25.74 14.87
C GLN A 22 -34.76 -25.53 14.96
N PRO A 23 -34.20 -24.49 14.31
CA PRO A 23 -32.79 -24.19 14.45
C PRO A 23 -32.50 -23.93 15.93
N ALA A 24 -31.36 -24.44 16.39
CA ALA A 24 -30.88 -24.23 17.74
C ALA A 24 -31.04 -22.75 18.12
N THR A 25 -31.64 -22.51 19.29
CA THR A 25 -32.00 -21.21 19.87
C THR A 25 -31.12 -20.04 19.39
N PRO A 26 -31.67 -19.01 18.73
CA PRO A 26 -30.93 -17.86 18.19
C PRO A 26 -30.02 -17.15 19.22
N ARG A 27 -30.35 -17.25 20.51
CA ARG A 27 -29.53 -16.69 21.60
C ARG A 27 -28.16 -17.33 21.77
N ARG A 28 -28.00 -18.62 21.52
CA ARG A 28 -26.71 -19.30 21.66
C ARG A 28 -25.76 -18.93 20.53
N ASP A 29 -26.30 -18.75 19.34
CA ASP A 29 -25.56 -18.31 18.15
C ASP A 29 -25.09 -16.85 18.29
N LEU A 30 -25.94 -15.98 18.86
CA LEU A 30 -25.57 -14.59 19.19
C LEU A 30 -24.46 -14.50 20.23
N LEU A 31 -24.48 -15.34 21.27
CA LEU A 31 -23.43 -15.37 22.30
C LEU A 31 -22.09 -15.85 21.75
N ALA A 32 -22.09 -16.89 20.91
CA ALA A 32 -20.87 -17.38 20.25
C ALA A 32 -20.24 -16.28 19.37
N LYS A 33 -21.08 -15.55 18.64
CA LYS A 33 -20.64 -14.42 17.81
C LYS A 33 -20.08 -13.26 18.64
N GLU A 34 -20.66 -12.98 19.81
CA GLU A 34 -20.15 -11.97 20.74
C GLU A 34 -18.74 -12.33 21.26
N GLU A 35 -18.51 -13.59 21.62
CA GLU A 35 -17.19 -14.06 22.06
C GLU A 35 -16.14 -13.97 20.97
N GLU A 36 -16.50 -14.31 19.73
CA GLU A 36 -15.63 -14.17 18.57
C GLU A 36 -15.25 -12.69 18.32
N TYR A 37 -16.24 -11.79 18.37
CA TYR A 37 -15.96 -10.35 18.26
C TYR A 37 -15.05 -9.84 19.37
N LYS A 38 -15.20 -10.32 20.60
CA LYS A 38 -14.29 -9.96 21.71
C LYS A 38 -12.87 -10.42 21.45
N ARG A 39 -12.66 -11.64 20.95
CA ARG A 39 -11.33 -12.12 20.55
C ARG A 39 -10.73 -11.28 19.44
N LEU A 40 -11.50 -11.03 18.39
CA LEU A 40 -11.02 -10.27 17.23
C LEU A 40 -10.67 -8.83 17.64
N ASN A 41 -11.47 -8.21 18.51
CA ASN A 41 -11.19 -6.89 19.03
C ASN A 41 -9.91 -6.85 19.87
N ALA A 42 -9.68 -7.85 20.72
CA ALA A 42 -8.44 -7.96 21.48
C ALA A 42 -7.20 -8.14 20.58
N GLU A 43 -7.32 -8.93 19.50
CA GLU A 43 -6.24 -9.09 18.52
C GLU A 43 -5.97 -7.78 17.75
N LEU A 44 -7.02 -7.04 17.38
CA LEU A 44 -6.88 -5.73 16.75
C LEU A 44 -6.21 -4.72 17.67
N GLU A 45 -6.58 -4.70 18.95
CA GLU A 45 -5.93 -3.86 19.96
C GLU A 45 -4.44 -4.22 20.12
N ALA A 46 -4.10 -5.51 20.15
CA ALA A 46 -2.71 -5.97 20.21
C ALA A 46 -1.89 -5.55 18.98
N LYS A 47 -2.42 -5.76 17.77
CA LYS A 47 -1.75 -5.33 16.51
C LYS A 47 -1.59 -3.82 16.45
N THR A 48 -2.58 -3.06 16.94
CA THR A 48 -2.50 -1.60 17.01
C THR A 48 -1.42 -1.15 17.97
N ALA A 49 -1.32 -1.79 19.15
CA ALA A 49 -0.26 -1.51 20.11
C ALA A 49 1.14 -1.82 19.54
N ASP A 50 1.31 -2.92 18.82
CA ASP A 50 2.57 -3.27 18.18
C ASP A 50 2.97 -2.31 17.07
N LEU A 51 2.01 -1.89 16.23
CA LEU A 51 2.27 -0.91 15.18
C LEU A 51 2.67 0.45 15.76
N VAL A 52 1.98 0.90 16.81
CA VAL A 52 2.32 2.14 17.54
C VAL A 52 3.73 2.04 18.13
N ARG A 53 4.06 0.92 18.78
CA ARG A 53 5.40 0.67 19.34
C ARG A 53 6.49 0.72 18.27
N GLN A 54 6.26 0.12 17.11
CA GLN A 54 7.20 0.17 15.97
C GLN A 54 7.37 1.60 15.45
N ALA A 55 6.27 2.34 15.29
CA ALA A 55 6.33 3.74 14.85
C ALA A 55 7.11 4.62 15.85
N GLU A 56 6.89 4.42 17.15
CA GLU A 56 7.63 5.12 18.20
C GLU A 56 9.13 4.75 18.18
N GLU A 57 9.48 3.50 17.94
CA GLU A 57 10.87 3.04 17.83
C GLU A 57 11.59 3.69 16.65
N VAL A 58 10.98 3.71 15.47
CA VAL A 58 11.53 4.38 14.28
C VAL A 58 11.74 5.88 14.53
N ILE A 59 10.80 6.54 15.22
CA ILE A 59 10.94 7.96 15.59
C ILE A 59 12.11 8.17 16.56
N ARG A 60 12.25 7.30 17.58
CA ARG A 60 13.37 7.36 18.52
C ARG A 60 14.71 7.14 17.83
N ASP A 61 14.82 6.12 16.98
CA ASP A 61 16.05 5.81 16.25
C ASP A 61 16.46 6.96 15.34
N GLN A 62 15.51 7.54 14.61
CA GLN A 62 15.76 8.71 13.78
C GLN A 62 16.24 9.92 14.61
N GLN A 63 15.63 10.14 15.78
CA GLN A 63 16.04 11.21 16.69
C GLN A 63 17.43 10.96 17.29
N GLU A 64 17.78 9.72 17.61
CA GLU A 64 19.10 9.34 18.12
C GLU A 64 20.19 9.54 17.04
N VAL A 65 19.94 9.13 15.79
CA VAL A 65 20.87 9.35 14.67
C VAL A 65 21.08 10.84 14.42
N ARG A 66 20.00 11.65 14.44
CA ARG A 66 20.10 13.11 14.33
C ARG A 66 20.91 13.70 15.50
N SER A 67 20.67 13.25 16.72
CA SER A 67 21.39 13.72 17.91
C SER A 67 22.87 13.36 17.90
N LYS A 68 23.23 12.16 17.42
CA LYS A 68 24.63 11.72 17.24
C LYS A 68 25.34 12.51 16.15
N SER A 69 24.67 12.80 15.02
CA SER A 69 25.24 13.61 13.93
C SER A 69 25.52 15.06 14.37
N VAL A 70 24.61 15.67 15.15
CA VAL A 70 24.82 17.02 15.71
C VAL A 70 25.88 17.00 16.82
N SER A 71 25.94 15.94 17.64
CA SER A 71 26.99 15.79 18.67
C SER A 71 28.38 15.59 18.08
N ALA A 72 28.53 14.87 16.95
CA ALA A 72 29.79 14.71 16.25
C ALA A 72 30.25 16.04 15.61
N GLN A 73 29.32 16.85 15.12
CA GLN A 73 29.60 18.18 14.54
C GLN A 73 30.00 19.22 15.61
N ILE A 74 29.50 19.09 16.84
CA ILE A 74 29.88 19.96 17.96
C ILE A 74 31.24 19.53 18.57
N LYS A 75 31.59 18.23 18.52
CA LYS A 75 32.90 17.73 18.99
C LYS A 75 34.08 18.00 18.05
N SER A 76 33.86 18.44 16.81
CA SER A 76 34.95 18.73 15.86
C SER A 76 35.48 20.16 15.92
N TYR A 77 35.06 20.97 16.91
CA TYR A 77 35.47 22.38 17.08
C TYR A 77 36.11 22.67 18.46
N GLU A 78 36.69 21.66 19.09
CA GLU A 78 37.59 21.84 20.25
C GLU A 78 38.95 21.18 19.98
N ASP A 79 39.63 21.56 18.90
CA ASP A 79 41.09 21.41 18.83
C ASP A 79 41.69 22.43 17.86
N LYS A 80 42.75 23.10 18.32
CA LYS A 80 43.68 24.01 17.64
C LYS A 80 43.25 25.47 17.42
N ASP A 81 43.62 26.29 18.40
CA ASP A 81 44.15 27.64 18.19
C ASP A 81 45.40 27.60 17.26
N ASP A 82 45.49 28.47 16.24
CA ASP A 82 46.61 29.43 15.97
C ASP A 82 46.55 30.09 14.56
N TYR A 83 46.32 31.42 14.56
CA TYR A 83 46.72 32.54 13.67
C TYR A 83 46.64 32.58 12.11
N SER A 84 45.92 33.64 11.65
CA SER A 84 46.11 34.50 10.44
C SER A 84 45.65 33.96 9.06
N PHE A 85 44.80 34.59 8.24
CA PHE A 85 44.68 36.02 7.87
C PHE A 85 43.37 36.31 7.08
N ARG A 86 42.72 37.44 7.44
CA ARG A 86 41.91 38.38 6.63
C ARG A 86 40.46 38.05 6.18
N ARG A 87 39.55 38.79 6.83
CA ARG A 87 38.12 39.07 6.56
C ARG A 87 37.88 39.93 5.30
N PRO A 88 36.64 40.06 4.76
CA PRO A 88 35.69 41.06 5.29
C PRO A 88 34.18 40.66 5.38
N LEU A 89 33.57 41.17 6.47
CA LEU A 89 32.17 41.59 6.77
C LEU A 89 30.97 40.69 6.34
N SER A 90 30.05 40.23 7.21
CA SER A 90 29.23 40.83 8.29
C SER A 90 27.83 41.26 7.82
N GLU A 91 26.78 40.62 8.37
CA GLU A 91 25.44 41.11 8.79
C GLU A 91 24.57 39.86 9.07
N GLY A 92 23.87 39.65 10.19
CA GLY A 92 23.61 40.47 11.36
C GLY A 92 22.97 39.59 12.45
N THR A 93 23.18 40.07 13.67
CA THR A 93 22.96 39.49 15.00
C THR A 93 21.49 39.17 15.36
N VAL A 94 21.27 37.93 15.83
CA VAL A 94 20.63 37.51 17.11
C VAL A 94 19.41 38.29 17.63
N HIS A 95 18.27 37.59 17.86
CA HIS A 95 17.68 37.49 19.21
C HIS A 95 16.65 36.37 19.33
N LEU A 96 16.89 35.47 20.29
CA LEU A 96 15.90 34.59 20.92
C LEU A 96 14.89 35.44 21.71
N HIS A 97 13.60 35.10 21.67
CA HIS A 97 12.77 35.13 22.89
C HIS A 97 11.48 34.33 22.74
N SER A 98 11.18 33.59 23.80
CA SER A 98 10.05 32.68 24.00
C SER A 98 8.70 33.39 24.22
N GLU A 99 7.64 32.63 23.94
CA GLU A 99 6.29 32.60 24.54
C GLU A 99 5.65 33.89 25.07
N THR A 100 4.49 34.27 24.51
CA THR A 100 3.22 34.44 25.27
C THR A 100 2.01 34.71 24.34
N LYS A 101 0.82 34.42 24.89
CA LYS A 101 -0.52 34.20 24.30
C LYS A 101 -1.19 35.37 23.53
N PRO A 102 -2.32 35.09 22.82
CA PRO A 102 -2.85 35.89 21.71
C PRO A 102 -4.04 36.80 22.07
N LYS A 103 -4.27 37.86 21.26
CA LYS A 103 -5.53 38.61 21.20
C LYS A 103 -5.84 39.09 19.76
N THR A 104 -6.86 38.45 19.19
CA THR A 104 -8.00 38.98 18.41
C THR A 104 -7.81 40.20 17.48
N LYS A 105 -8.13 40.04 16.17
CA LYS A 105 -9.34 40.58 15.48
C LYS A 105 -9.26 40.48 13.94
N ASN A 106 -10.22 39.76 13.35
CA ASN A 106 -10.96 39.97 12.07
C ASN A 106 -10.20 39.94 10.71
N VAL A 107 -10.44 38.94 9.83
CA VAL A 107 -11.52 38.82 8.78
C VAL A 107 -11.28 39.83 7.63
N ASP A 108 -10.58 39.45 6.53
CA ASP A 108 -11.04 38.78 5.27
C ASP A 108 -11.53 39.80 4.19
N PRO A 109 -11.75 39.45 2.88
CA PRO A 109 -11.20 38.37 2.02
C PRO A 109 -10.86 38.85 0.54
N ILE A 110 -10.58 37.90 -0.39
CA ILE A 110 -11.18 37.77 -1.76
C ILE A 110 -10.23 37.54 -2.99
N ASN A 111 -10.42 36.34 -3.59
CA ASN A 111 -10.33 35.91 -5.02
C ASN A 111 -8.95 35.90 -5.74
N LYS A 112 -8.62 34.94 -6.64
CA LYS A 112 -9.40 34.36 -7.75
C LYS A 112 -8.92 32.96 -8.18
N VAL A 113 -9.90 32.11 -8.47
CA VAL A 113 -9.85 30.88 -9.29
C VAL A 113 -9.57 31.21 -10.75
N GLN A 114 -8.78 30.39 -11.46
CA GLN A 114 -9.02 30.08 -12.89
C GLN A 114 -8.61 28.64 -13.24
N ASN A 115 -9.62 27.77 -13.34
CA ASN A 115 -9.62 26.58 -14.18
C ASN A 115 -9.89 27.02 -15.64
N LYS A 116 -9.22 26.42 -16.62
CA LYS A 116 -9.68 26.46 -18.01
C LYS A 116 -9.29 25.18 -18.76
N LEU A 117 -10.27 24.31 -18.95
CA LEU A 117 -10.32 23.35 -20.04
C LEU A 117 -11.20 23.95 -21.15
N HIS A 118 -10.75 23.86 -22.40
CA HIS A 118 -11.59 24.09 -23.57
C HIS A 118 -11.50 22.91 -24.53
N SER A 119 -12.71 22.43 -24.86
CA SER A 119 -13.09 21.50 -25.91
C SER A 119 -13.30 22.24 -27.23
N ALA A 120 -12.98 21.61 -28.39
CA ALA A 120 -13.90 21.40 -29.53
C ALA A 120 -13.20 20.97 -30.85
N SER A 121 -13.61 19.80 -31.33
CA SER A 121 -13.89 19.36 -32.72
C SER A 121 -13.15 19.92 -33.97
N LYS A 122 -12.57 19.03 -34.79
CA LYS A 122 -13.05 18.58 -36.14
C LYS A 122 -11.95 17.75 -36.83
N GLY A 123 -12.35 16.62 -37.43
CA GLY A 123 -11.42 15.60 -37.93
C GLY A 123 -10.84 15.83 -39.33
N ARG A 124 -9.72 15.16 -39.60
CA ARG A 124 -9.44 14.39 -40.81
C ARG A 124 -8.20 13.51 -40.60
N LYS A 125 -8.29 12.26 -41.05
CA LYS A 125 -7.21 11.27 -41.07
C LYS A 125 -6.04 11.76 -41.93
N SER A 126 -4.80 11.58 -41.45
CA SER A 126 -3.70 10.91 -42.18
C SER A 126 -2.45 10.84 -41.30
N ASN A 127 -1.68 9.79 -41.52
CA ASN A 127 -0.65 9.25 -40.65
C ASN A 127 0.52 10.23 -40.39
N SER A 128 0.96 10.38 -39.14
CA SER A 128 2.31 10.89 -38.84
C SER A 128 2.93 10.16 -37.65
N SER A 129 4.05 9.49 -37.91
CA SER A 129 4.99 8.93 -36.94
C SER A 129 5.27 9.93 -35.80
N VAL A 130 4.91 9.57 -34.58
CA VAL A 130 5.32 10.30 -33.37
C VAL A 130 6.75 9.89 -33.06
N LYS A 131 7.69 10.75 -33.46
CA LYS A 131 9.09 10.72 -33.03
C LYS A 131 9.10 11.02 -31.53
N LEU A 132 9.18 9.98 -30.69
CA LEU A 132 9.45 10.12 -29.26
C LEU A 132 10.78 10.84 -29.10
N LYS A 133 10.73 12.13 -28.76
CA LYS A 133 11.89 12.85 -28.23
C LYS A 133 12.13 12.32 -26.83
N TYR A 134 13.10 11.41 -26.70
CA TYR A 134 13.70 11.11 -25.40
C TYR A 134 14.29 12.42 -24.86
N SER A 135 13.78 12.86 -23.72
CA SER A 135 14.43 13.87 -22.90
C SER A 135 15.82 13.35 -22.54
N HIS A 136 16.83 14.14 -22.94
CA HIS A 136 18.24 13.96 -22.60
C HIS A 136 18.36 13.75 -21.09
N VAL A 137 18.62 12.51 -20.68
CA VAL A 137 18.93 12.16 -19.30
C VAL A 137 20.29 12.78 -19.01
N GLN A 138 20.34 13.70 -18.06
CA GLN A 138 21.59 14.16 -17.47
C GLN A 138 22.22 12.97 -16.75
N THR A 139 23.19 12.36 -17.41
CA THR A 139 24.01 11.28 -16.87
C THR A 139 24.75 11.80 -15.63
N ALA A 140 24.57 11.14 -14.49
CA ALA A 140 25.31 11.45 -13.28
C ALA A 140 26.82 11.22 -13.50
N SER A 141 27.63 12.06 -12.86
CA SER A 141 29.11 12.08 -12.96
C SER A 141 29.82 10.82 -12.44
N ASP A 142 29.11 9.82 -11.94
CA ASP A 142 29.66 8.64 -11.28
C ASP A 142 29.47 7.34 -12.09
N VAL A 143 29.39 7.48 -13.41
CA VAL A 143 29.37 6.34 -14.33
C VAL A 143 30.50 6.51 -15.31
N ALA A 144 31.53 5.66 -15.18
CA ALA A 144 32.54 5.50 -16.21
C ALA A 144 31.85 4.90 -17.44
N ILE A 145 31.51 5.73 -18.43
CA ILE A 145 31.15 5.28 -19.78
C ILE A 145 32.44 5.34 -20.59
N PRO A 146 33.09 4.19 -20.91
CA PRO A 146 34.21 4.18 -21.84
C PRO A 146 33.86 4.94 -23.13
N GLU A 147 34.71 5.88 -23.55
CA GLU A 147 34.55 6.76 -24.72
C GLU A 147 34.32 6.07 -26.09
N ASP A 148 34.33 4.73 -26.18
CA ASP A 148 34.48 3.98 -27.43
C ASP A 148 33.22 3.19 -27.87
N PHE A 149 32.02 3.55 -27.38
CA PHE A 149 30.77 2.87 -27.78
C PHE A 149 30.16 3.38 -29.10
N SER A 150 30.79 4.34 -29.79
CA SER A 150 30.30 4.77 -31.12
C SER A 150 30.42 3.67 -32.17
N ASP A 151 31.33 2.71 -31.94
CA ASP A 151 31.56 1.57 -32.83
C ASP A 151 30.70 0.33 -32.46
N PHE A 152 30.02 0.35 -31.31
CA PHE A 152 29.10 -0.71 -30.89
C PHE A 152 27.68 -0.44 -31.41
N SER A 153 27.37 -0.98 -32.58
CA SER A 153 26.00 -1.02 -33.09
C SER A 153 25.34 -2.34 -32.71
N LEU A 154 24.33 -2.30 -31.83
CA LEU A 154 23.52 -3.47 -31.49
C LEU A 154 22.94 -4.14 -32.75
N ALA A 155 22.54 -3.35 -33.76
CA ALA A 155 22.05 -3.87 -35.03
C ALA A 155 23.13 -4.68 -35.78
N LYS A 156 24.40 -4.24 -35.75
CA LYS A 156 25.52 -4.96 -36.36
C LYS A 156 25.82 -6.25 -35.60
N THR A 157 25.68 -6.24 -34.27
CA THR A 157 25.81 -7.44 -33.43
C THR A 157 24.70 -8.44 -33.71
N ILE A 158 23.45 -7.98 -33.81
CA ILE A 158 22.28 -8.83 -34.14
C ILE A 158 22.44 -9.44 -35.54
N SER A 159 22.75 -8.64 -36.56
CA SER A 159 22.96 -9.18 -37.93
C SER A 159 24.15 -10.14 -38.02
N LYS A 160 25.18 -9.97 -37.18
CA LYS A 160 26.29 -10.94 -37.08
C LYS A 160 25.83 -12.27 -36.46
N ILE A 161 25.00 -12.22 -35.42
CA ILE A 161 24.44 -13.41 -34.77
C ILE A 161 23.47 -14.12 -35.72
N GLU A 162 22.58 -13.38 -36.39
CA GLU A 162 21.64 -13.94 -37.37
C GLU A 162 22.37 -14.55 -38.56
N GLY A 163 23.40 -13.88 -39.10
CA GLY A 163 24.22 -14.42 -40.18
C GLY A 163 25.02 -15.66 -39.78
N GLN A 164 25.55 -15.71 -38.56
CA GLN A 164 26.21 -16.91 -38.02
C GLN A 164 25.22 -18.06 -37.82
N LEU A 165 23.99 -17.80 -37.39
CA LEU A 165 22.96 -18.81 -37.24
C LEU A 165 22.48 -19.40 -38.59
N GLU A 166 22.54 -18.60 -39.66
CA GLU A 166 22.19 -19.04 -41.02
C GLU A 166 23.35 -19.74 -41.76
N GLU A 167 24.61 -19.33 -41.52
CA GLU A 167 25.80 -19.94 -42.13
C GLU A 167 26.26 -21.20 -41.40
N GLU A 168 26.21 -21.18 -40.06
CA GLU A 168 26.45 -22.31 -39.18
C GLU A 168 25.12 -23.06 -39.01
N GLY A 169 24.67 -23.67 -40.12
CA GLY A 169 23.56 -24.60 -40.08
C GLY A 169 23.73 -25.54 -38.89
N LEU A 170 22.64 -25.77 -38.14
CA LEU A 170 22.62 -26.69 -37.01
C LEU A 170 23.44 -27.93 -37.40
N PRO A 171 24.41 -28.37 -36.59
CA PRO A 171 25.07 -29.64 -36.87
C PRO A 171 23.97 -30.69 -37.02
N ASP A 172 23.80 -31.21 -38.24
CA ASP A 172 22.87 -32.32 -38.54
C ASP A 172 23.29 -33.62 -37.85
N TYR A 173 24.36 -33.57 -37.05
CA TYR A 173 24.70 -34.57 -36.08
C TYR A 173 24.12 -34.17 -34.73
N ILE A 174 22.86 -34.55 -34.51
CA ILE A 174 22.42 -34.87 -33.15
C ILE A 174 23.41 -35.93 -32.69
N ASN A 175 24.36 -35.53 -31.86
CA ASN A 175 25.16 -36.49 -31.15
C ASN A 175 24.22 -37.21 -30.21
N ASP A 176 23.71 -38.37 -30.66
CA ASP A 176 22.90 -39.30 -29.89
C ASP A 176 23.71 -39.93 -28.73
N ASP A 177 24.97 -39.53 -28.52
CA ASP A 177 25.64 -39.70 -27.25
C ASP A 177 25.00 -38.79 -26.20
N ILE A 178 23.83 -39.24 -25.71
CA ILE A 178 23.20 -38.87 -24.45
C ILE A 178 24.19 -38.96 -23.26
N PHE A 179 25.34 -39.58 -23.48
CA PHE A 179 26.42 -39.74 -22.54
C PHE A 179 27.67 -38.98 -22.98
N SER A 180 28.01 -37.95 -22.21
CA SER A 180 29.31 -37.31 -22.27
C SER A 180 30.42 -38.28 -21.83
N GLY A 181 31.00 -39.03 -22.78
CA GLY A 181 32.28 -39.76 -22.70
C GLY A 181 32.43 -40.89 -21.66
N VAL A 182 31.54 -40.97 -20.66
CA VAL A 182 31.61 -41.91 -19.52
C VAL A 182 30.87 -43.21 -19.83
N SER A 183 29.98 -43.25 -20.83
CA SER A 183 29.15 -44.44 -21.05
C SER A 183 29.78 -45.51 -21.91
N GLU A 184 30.77 -45.19 -22.73
CA GLU A 184 31.41 -46.21 -23.56
C GLU A 184 32.20 -47.21 -22.69
N ASP A 185 32.66 -46.77 -21.52
CA ASP A 185 33.32 -47.59 -20.48
C ASP A 185 32.33 -48.34 -19.55
N ILE A 186 31.04 -47.99 -19.54
CA ILE A 186 30.06 -48.54 -18.60
C ILE A 186 28.98 -49.35 -19.33
N GLY A 187 28.82 -50.62 -18.96
CA GLY A 187 27.89 -51.54 -19.63
C GLY A 187 26.44 -51.00 -19.68
N THR A 188 25.69 -51.40 -20.71
CA THR A 188 24.32 -50.93 -21.00
C THR A 188 23.37 -51.03 -19.80
N GLU A 189 23.53 -52.06 -18.96
CA GLU A 189 22.73 -52.25 -17.74
C GLU A 189 23.01 -51.16 -16.68
N ALA A 190 24.23 -50.66 -16.58
CA ALA A 190 24.57 -49.55 -15.68
C ALA A 190 24.02 -48.22 -16.21
N GLN A 191 24.07 -48.01 -17.52
CA GLN A 191 23.46 -46.85 -18.19
C GLN A 191 21.95 -46.79 -17.97
N ILE A 192 21.24 -47.91 -18.12
CA ILE A 192 19.80 -48.02 -17.86
C ILE A 192 19.47 -47.66 -16.40
N ARG A 193 20.26 -48.14 -15.43
CA ARG A 193 20.09 -47.80 -14.01
C ARG A 193 20.30 -46.31 -13.74
N PHE A 194 21.34 -45.71 -14.33
CA PHE A 194 21.60 -44.27 -14.21
C PHE A 194 20.43 -43.43 -14.76
N LEU A 195 19.94 -43.77 -15.96
CA LEU A 195 18.81 -43.07 -16.56
C LEU A 195 17.53 -43.21 -15.72
N LYS A 196 17.24 -44.41 -15.20
CA LYS A 196 16.10 -44.62 -14.28
C LYS A 196 16.22 -43.80 -13.01
N ALA A 197 17.43 -43.69 -12.44
CA ALA A 197 17.68 -42.87 -11.26
C ALA A 197 17.47 -41.39 -11.57
N LYS A 198 18.04 -40.90 -12.68
CA LYS A 198 17.87 -39.51 -13.13
C LYS A 198 16.39 -39.18 -13.38
N LEU A 199 15.66 -40.06 -14.08
CA LEU A 199 14.23 -39.89 -14.32
C LEU A 199 13.42 -39.80 -13.03
N ARG A 200 13.74 -40.63 -12.02
CA ARG A 200 13.09 -40.55 -10.71
C ARG A 200 13.35 -39.23 -10.02
N VAL A 201 14.61 -38.79 -9.97
CA VAL A 201 14.98 -37.51 -9.35
C VAL A 201 14.25 -36.36 -10.03
N THR A 202 14.24 -36.33 -11.37
CA THR A 202 13.52 -35.27 -12.11
C THR A 202 12.01 -35.32 -11.91
N GLN A 203 11.43 -36.52 -11.75
CA GLN A 203 10.00 -36.67 -11.47
C GLN A 203 9.65 -36.16 -10.06
N GLU A 204 10.49 -36.49 -9.07
CA GLU A 204 10.33 -36.02 -7.69
C GLU A 204 10.48 -34.48 -7.60
N GLU A 205 11.46 -33.91 -8.30
CA GLU A 205 11.64 -32.44 -8.38
C GLU A 205 10.42 -31.75 -9.01
N LEU A 206 9.86 -32.34 -10.08
CA LEU A 206 8.64 -31.82 -10.70
C LEU A 206 7.44 -31.88 -9.74
N ASP A 207 7.24 -33.02 -9.07
CA ASP A 207 6.15 -33.20 -8.10
C ASP A 207 6.29 -32.22 -6.92
N ASN A 208 7.51 -31.99 -6.46
CA ASN A 208 7.81 -31.00 -5.41
C ASN A 208 7.46 -29.57 -5.86
N VAL A 209 7.86 -29.17 -7.06
CA VAL A 209 7.51 -27.84 -7.61
C VAL A 209 6.00 -27.69 -7.77
N VAL A 210 5.29 -28.72 -8.25
CA VAL A 210 3.83 -28.71 -8.34
C VAL A 210 3.17 -28.53 -6.98
N CYS A 211 3.66 -29.23 -5.95
CA CYS A 211 3.17 -29.08 -4.57
C CYS A 211 3.35 -27.64 -4.06
N GLU A 212 4.53 -27.07 -4.22
CA GLU A 212 4.82 -25.68 -3.81
C GLU A 212 3.98 -24.66 -4.60
N CYS A 213 3.74 -24.88 -5.89
CA CYS A 213 2.84 -24.05 -6.68
C CYS A 213 1.41 -24.05 -6.14
N ASN A 214 0.88 -25.23 -5.78
CA ASN A 214 -0.46 -25.33 -5.21
C ASN A 214 -0.55 -24.63 -3.85
N LYS A 215 0.46 -24.79 -3.01
CA LYS A 215 0.54 -24.10 -1.72
C LYS A 215 0.58 -22.58 -1.88
N MET A 216 1.38 -22.08 -2.82
CA MET A 216 1.43 -20.66 -3.12
C MET A 216 0.10 -20.15 -3.71
N GLU A 217 -0.59 -20.93 -4.54
CA GLU A 217 -1.92 -20.58 -5.04
C GLU A 217 -2.92 -20.42 -3.89
N ASP A 218 -2.92 -21.34 -2.91
CA ASP A 218 -3.77 -21.24 -1.72
C ASP A 218 -3.47 -19.99 -0.89
N GLU A 219 -2.18 -19.69 -0.65
CA GLU A 219 -1.74 -18.47 0.05
C GLU A 219 -2.16 -17.20 -0.73
N ILE A 220 -2.08 -17.21 -2.06
CA ILE A 220 -2.54 -16.10 -2.91
C ILE A 220 -4.05 -15.90 -2.75
N GLN A 221 -4.85 -16.97 -2.76
CA GLN A 221 -6.30 -16.85 -2.57
C GLN A 221 -6.64 -16.34 -1.16
N ASP A 222 -5.93 -16.79 -0.13
CA ASP A 222 -6.11 -16.30 1.23
C ASP A 222 -5.77 -14.80 1.33
N LEU A 223 -4.58 -14.38 0.88
CA LEU A 223 -4.16 -12.98 0.88
C LEU A 223 -5.13 -12.09 0.09
N LYS A 224 -5.64 -12.57 -1.05
CA LYS A 224 -6.66 -11.87 -1.83
C LYS A 224 -7.96 -11.69 -1.06
N SER A 225 -8.37 -12.69 -0.28
CA SER A 225 -9.56 -12.61 0.57
C SER A 225 -9.37 -11.60 1.71
N GLN A 226 -8.18 -11.58 2.32
CA GLN A 226 -7.81 -10.60 3.35
C GLN A 226 -7.80 -9.17 2.79
N LEU A 227 -7.18 -8.97 1.63
CA LEU A 227 -7.14 -7.66 0.95
C LEU A 227 -8.54 -7.12 0.72
N LYS A 228 -9.46 -7.96 0.21
CA LYS A 228 -10.86 -7.57 0.00
C LYS A 228 -11.54 -7.15 1.30
N ASN A 229 -11.32 -7.88 2.40
CA ASN A 229 -11.87 -7.52 3.71
C ASN A 229 -11.33 -6.16 4.19
N PHE A 230 -10.02 -5.93 4.07
CA PHE A 230 -9.41 -4.64 4.42
C PHE A 230 -9.93 -3.49 3.57
N GLU A 231 -10.13 -3.69 2.27
CA GLU A 231 -10.70 -2.67 1.39
C GLU A 231 -12.14 -2.31 1.78
N GLU A 232 -12.99 -3.31 2.07
CA GLU A 232 -14.34 -3.10 2.59
C GLU A 232 -14.33 -2.35 3.94
N ASN A 233 -13.36 -2.67 4.82
CA ASN A 233 -13.16 -1.98 6.09
C ASN A 233 -12.72 -0.53 5.90
N CYS A 234 -11.81 -0.26 4.97
CA CYS A 234 -11.34 1.07 4.63
C CYS A 234 -12.50 1.95 4.14
N VAL A 235 -13.32 1.44 3.22
CA VAL A 235 -14.52 2.14 2.72
C VAL A 235 -15.50 2.43 3.86
N ARG A 236 -15.73 1.47 4.76
CA ARG A 236 -16.61 1.67 5.93
C ARG A 236 -16.06 2.75 6.86
N GLN A 237 -14.77 2.72 7.16
CA GLN A 237 -14.11 3.70 8.02
C GLN A 237 -14.16 5.09 7.40
N GLN A 238 -13.93 5.21 6.09
CA GLN A 238 -14.04 6.48 5.37
C GLN A 238 -15.44 7.11 5.49
N ARG A 239 -16.50 6.28 5.43
CA ARG A 239 -17.88 6.77 5.65
C ARG A 239 -18.06 7.32 7.07
N THR A 240 -17.52 6.63 8.09
CA THR A 240 -17.57 7.10 9.48
C THR A 240 -16.81 8.41 9.67
N ILE A 241 -15.62 8.53 9.08
CA ILE A 241 -14.82 9.77 9.11
C ILE A 241 -15.61 10.93 8.51
N ASN A 242 -16.21 10.74 7.34
CA ASN A 242 -17.01 11.78 6.69
C ASN A 242 -18.20 12.23 7.54
N LEU A 243 -18.87 11.27 8.20
CA LEU A 243 -19.98 11.58 9.11
C LEU A 243 -19.50 12.36 10.33
N GLN A 244 -18.41 11.94 10.96
CA GLN A 244 -17.82 12.64 12.10
C GLN A 244 -17.34 14.05 11.73
N GLN A 245 -16.72 14.21 10.57
CA GLN A 245 -16.30 15.51 10.04
C GLN A 245 -17.50 16.45 9.87
N SER A 246 -18.62 15.96 9.33
CA SER A 246 -19.86 16.72 9.22
C SER A 246 -20.41 17.15 10.59
N GLN A 247 -20.37 16.27 11.59
CA GLN A 247 -20.79 16.60 12.96
C GLN A 247 -19.86 17.65 13.60
N THR A 248 -18.54 17.53 13.41
CA THR A 248 -17.56 18.49 13.92
C THR A 248 -17.82 19.89 13.34
N GLU A 249 -18.05 20.01 12.04
CA GLU A 249 -18.39 21.31 11.43
C GLU A 249 -19.72 21.86 11.98
N LYS A 250 -20.72 21.00 12.18
CA LYS A 250 -21.98 21.41 12.83
C LYS A 250 -21.73 21.98 14.23
N PHE A 251 -20.97 21.29 15.08
CA PHE A 251 -20.66 21.79 16.42
C PHE A 251 -19.84 23.09 16.41
N LYS A 252 -18.91 23.22 15.46
CA LYS A 252 -18.14 24.45 15.25
C LYS A 252 -19.06 25.64 14.95
N THR A 253 -20.04 25.47 14.05
CA THR A 253 -21.01 26.54 13.74
C THR A 253 -21.88 26.92 14.95
N LEU A 254 -22.38 25.93 15.70
CA LEU A 254 -23.17 26.17 16.92
C LEU A 254 -22.36 26.89 18.00
N PHE A 255 -21.09 26.52 18.15
CA PHE A 255 -20.18 27.17 19.09
C PHE A 255 -19.94 28.63 18.72
N GLU A 256 -19.71 28.92 17.44
CA GLU A 256 -19.51 30.29 16.97
C GLU A 256 -20.76 31.15 17.17
N GLU A 257 -21.96 30.61 16.94
CA GLU A 257 -23.22 31.30 17.22
C GLU A 257 -23.41 31.59 18.71
N ALA A 258 -23.14 30.61 19.58
CA ALA A 258 -23.20 30.78 21.02
C ALA A 258 -22.21 31.85 21.51
N ASN A 259 -20.99 31.85 20.96
CA ASN A 259 -19.98 32.84 21.31
C ASN A 259 -20.41 34.26 20.90
N LYS A 260 -20.95 34.43 19.68
CA LYS A 260 -21.51 35.71 19.22
C LYS A 260 -22.61 36.23 20.15
N LYS A 261 -23.47 35.32 20.65
CA LYS A 261 -24.51 35.67 21.62
C LYS A 261 -23.93 36.10 22.97
N CYS A 262 -22.92 35.39 23.48
CA CYS A 262 -22.22 35.76 24.70
C CYS A 262 -21.54 37.13 24.58
N ASP A 263 -20.84 37.40 23.49
CA ASP A 263 -20.21 38.69 23.22
C ASP A 263 -21.24 39.83 23.22
N GLY A 264 -22.41 39.61 22.60
CA GLY A 264 -23.51 40.57 22.60
C GLY A 264 -24.07 40.85 24.00
N LEU A 265 -24.27 39.81 24.82
CA LEU A 265 -24.71 39.96 26.21
C LEU A 265 -23.65 40.69 27.07
N GLN A 266 -22.37 40.38 26.87
CA GLN A 266 -21.27 41.04 27.55
C GLN A 266 -21.23 42.53 27.21
N GLN A 267 -21.45 42.90 25.94
CA GLN A 267 -21.55 44.29 25.52
C GLN A 267 -22.74 45.01 26.17
N GLN A 268 -23.90 44.34 26.29
CA GLN A 268 -25.07 44.90 26.97
C GLN A 268 -24.79 45.14 28.47
N LEU A 269 -24.19 44.17 29.16
CA LEU A 269 -23.79 44.31 30.57
C LEU A 269 -22.85 45.49 30.76
N SER A 270 -21.78 45.59 29.96
CA SER A 270 -20.85 46.73 30.04
C SER A 270 -21.52 48.07 29.71
N SER A 271 -22.53 48.08 28.82
CA SER A 271 -23.30 49.30 28.56
C SER A 271 -24.15 49.71 29.77
N LEU A 272 -24.82 48.76 30.41
CA LEU A 272 -25.63 49.00 31.60
C LEU A 272 -24.78 49.43 32.79
N GLU A 273 -23.64 48.79 33.03
CA GLU A 273 -22.67 49.18 34.06
C GLU A 273 -22.25 50.64 33.91
N ARG A 274 -21.93 51.08 32.68
CA ARG A 274 -21.60 52.49 32.41
C ARG A 274 -22.75 53.44 32.73
N VAL A 275 -23.98 53.09 32.37
CA VAL A 275 -25.17 53.90 32.68
C VAL A 275 -25.39 53.98 34.19
N ILE A 276 -25.25 52.86 34.91
CA ILE A 276 -25.34 52.83 36.37
C ILE A 276 -24.27 53.74 36.98
N ILE A 277 -23.00 53.61 36.58
CA ILE A 277 -21.92 54.46 37.07
C ILE A 277 -22.22 55.95 36.84
N PHE A 278 -22.77 56.29 35.66
CA PHE A 278 -23.17 57.66 35.33
C PHE A 278 -24.31 58.20 36.21
N LEU A 279 -25.30 57.36 36.56
CA LEU A 279 -26.44 57.78 37.39
C LEU A 279 -26.09 57.95 38.87
N PHE A 280 -25.05 57.27 39.36
CA PHE A 280 -24.63 57.29 40.76
C PHE A 280 -23.33 58.08 41.03
N SER A 281 -22.75 58.74 40.02
CA SER A 281 -21.66 59.71 40.17
C SER A 281 -22.20 61.14 40.24
#